data_AF-A0A960HKS9-F1
#
_entry.id   AF-A0A960HKS9-F1
#
_cell.length_a   1.000
_cell.length_b   1.000
_cell.length_c   1.000
_cell.angle_alpha   90.00
_cell.angle_beta   90.00
_cell.angle_gamma   90.00
#
_symmetry.space_group_name_H-M   'P 1'
#
loop_
_entity.id
_entity.type
_entity.pdbx_description
1 polymer ?
#
loop_
_entity_poly.entity_id
_entity_poly.type
_entity_poly.pdbx_seq_one_letter_code
_entity_poly.pdbx_strand_id
1 'polypeptide(L)'
;MLERGWVIGVVLFTIGRFFVAYGALERYGVNIWMFGFIDIVTAIPYGVSTARVVGALVDRSFHAFTQWAFIACATFLAPYLYLLWAGRDVGFPGYVSIVLVLLILLFGTNAVAGIRKRVREHRREQELAAGGLASASS
;
A
#
# COMPACT_ATOMS: atom_id res chain seq x y z
N MET A 1 12.61 1.93 -15.05
CA MET A 1 13.22 1.22 -13.90
C MET A 1 12.61 1.60 -12.55
N LEU A 2 12.12 2.84 -12.35
CA LEU A 2 11.45 3.27 -11.11
C LEU A 2 10.23 2.41 -10.70
N GLU A 3 9.43 1.97 -11.67
CA GLU A 3 8.20 1.20 -11.42
C GLU A 3 8.50 -0.19 -10.82
N ARG A 4 9.52 -0.88 -11.33
CA ARG A 4 9.97 -2.18 -10.77
C ARG A 4 10.55 -2.04 -9.36
N GLY A 5 11.37 -1.01 -9.12
CA GLY A 5 11.92 -0.75 -7.78
C GLY A 5 10.85 -0.40 -6.74
N TRP A 6 9.78 0.27 -7.16
CA TRP A 6 8.62 0.55 -6.31
C TRP A 6 7.82 -0.70 -5.99
N VAL A 7 7.47 -1.51 -7.00
CA VAL A 7 6.76 -2.77 -6.77
C VAL A 7 7.56 -3.66 -5.81
N ILE A 8 8.88 -3.76 -5.99
CA ILE A 8 9.75 -4.49 -5.06
C ILE A 8 9.73 -3.88 -3.66
N GLY A 9 9.80 -2.55 -3.53
CA GLY A 9 9.73 -1.85 -2.25
C GLY A 9 8.39 -2.05 -1.53
N VAL A 10 7.27 -2.01 -2.27
CA VAL A 10 5.93 -2.29 -1.73
C VAL A 10 5.83 -3.74 -1.29
N VAL A 11 6.33 -4.68 -2.11
CA VAL A 11 6.34 -6.12 -1.78
C VAL A 11 7.17 -6.38 -0.50
N LEU A 12 8.38 -5.83 -0.40
CA LEU A 12 9.22 -5.94 0.80
C LEU A 12 8.57 -5.32 2.02
N PHE A 13 7.89 -4.18 1.85
CA PHE A 13 7.14 -3.54 2.92
C PHE A 13 5.95 -4.38 3.39
N THR A 14 5.19 -5.01 2.48
CA THR A 14 4.12 -5.96 2.84
C THR A 14 4.68 -7.18 3.57
N ILE A 15 5.83 -7.71 3.15
CA ILE A 15 6.50 -8.81 3.88
C ILE A 15 6.90 -8.35 5.30
N GLY A 16 7.49 -7.17 5.45
CA GLY A 16 7.82 -6.63 6.79
C GLY A 16 6.59 -6.43 7.66
N ARG A 17 5.50 -5.94 7.08
CA ARG A 17 4.18 -5.80 7.73
C ARG A 17 3.61 -7.14 8.18
N PHE A 18 3.74 -8.20 7.37
CA PHE A 18 3.36 -9.56 7.75
C PHE A 18 4.08 -10.00 9.02
N PHE A 19 5.40 -9.81 9.11
CA PHE A 19 6.17 -10.18 10.30
C PHE A 19 5.77 -9.39 11.56
N VAL A 20 5.47 -8.09 11.43
CA VAL A 20 4.98 -7.26 12.55
C VAL A 20 3.61 -7.77 13.03
N ALA A 21 2.70 -8.06 12.11
CA ALA A 21 1.40 -8.63 12.44
C ALA A 21 1.53 -10.03 13.05
N TYR A 22 2.41 -10.89 12.51
CA TYR A 22 2.71 -12.22 13.04
C TYR A 22 3.12 -12.16 14.51
N GLY A 23 4.15 -11.37 14.84
CA GLY A 23 4.64 -11.26 16.22
C GLY A 23 3.61 -10.70 17.21
N ALA A 24 2.69 -9.87 16.72
CA ALA A 24 1.60 -9.32 17.52
C ALA A 24 0.45 -10.31 17.73
N LEU A 25 0.14 -11.17 16.73
CA LEU A 25 -1.14 -11.90 16.67
C LEU A 25 -1.04 -13.42 16.84
N GLU A 26 0.15 -14.02 16.65
CA GLU A 26 0.39 -15.46 16.80
C GLU A 26 -0.13 -16.01 18.14
N ARG A 27 -0.07 -15.19 19.19
CA ARG A 27 -0.41 -15.55 20.57
C ARG A 27 -1.92 -15.73 20.81
N TYR A 28 -2.77 -15.32 19.88
CA TYR A 28 -4.24 -15.32 20.05
C TYR A 28 -4.94 -16.46 19.29
N GLY A 29 -4.19 -17.45 18.78
CA GLY A 29 -4.77 -18.64 18.14
C GLY A 29 -5.43 -18.40 16.78
N VAL A 30 -5.27 -17.20 16.20
CA VAL A 30 -5.73 -16.93 14.84
C VAL A 30 -4.85 -17.67 13.83
N ASN A 31 -5.47 -18.18 12.77
CA ASN A 31 -4.77 -18.84 11.69
C ASN A 31 -3.92 -17.82 10.91
N ILE A 32 -2.70 -17.63 11.39
CA ILE A 32 -1.73 -16.66 10.87
C ILE A 32 -1.24 -17.02 9.46
N TRP A 33 -1.30 -18.30 9.09
CA TRP A 33 -1.00 -18.77 7.75
C TRP A 33 -2.02 -18.29 6.74
N MET A 34 -3.31 -18.29 7.10
CA MET A 34 -4.37 -17.73 6.25
C MET A 34 -4.20 -16.20 6.12
N PHE A 35 -3.86 -15.51 7.20
CA PHE A 35 -3.52 -14.08 7.14
C PHE A 35 -2.35 -13.83 6.17
N GLY A 36 -1.26 -14.60 6.28
CA GLY A 36 -0.10 -14.49 5.40
C GLY A 36 -0.41 -14.78 3.94
N PHE A 37 -1.26 -15.79 3.68
CA PHE A 37 -1.72 -16.09 2.33
C PHE A 37 -2.50 -14.91 1.74
N ILE A 38 -3.47 -14.36 2.48
CA ILE A 38 -4.24 -13.19 2.04
C ILE A 38 -3.31 -11.99 1.80
N ASP A 39 -2.38 -11.73 2.73
CA ASP A 39 -1.43 -10.62 2.64
C ASP A 39 -0.53 -10.72 1.40
N ILE A 40 0.01 -11.91 1.10
CA ILE A 40 0.83 -12.17 -0.08
C ILE A 40 0.01 -12.03 -1.37
N VAL A 41 -1.19 -12.62 -1.40
CA VAL A 41 -2.06 -12.57 -2.58
C VAL A 41 -2.49 -11.14 -2.87
N THR A 42 -2.74 -10.32 -1.84
CA THR A 42 -3.13 -8.92 -2.04
C THR A 42 -1.95 -7.97 -2.27
N ALA A 43 -0.71 -8.35 -1.95
CA ALA A 43 0.47 -7.52 -2.12
C ALA A 43 0.73 -7.11 -3.58
N ILE A 44 0.59 -8.05 -4.52
CA ILE A 44 0.82 -7.79 -5.96
C ILE A 44 -0.20 -6.78 -6.52
N PRO A 45 -1.52 -7.01 -6.42
CA PRO A 45 -2.50 -6.06 -6.92
C PRO A 45 -2.46 -4.73 -6.15
N TYR A 46 -2.05 -4.72 -4.88
CA TYR A 46 -1.78 -3.49 -4.13
C TYR A 46 -0.61 -2.68 -4.72
N GLY A 47 0.52 -3.33 -5.01
CA GLY A 47 1.66 -2.67 -5.67
C GLY A 47 1.30 -2.09 -7.04
N VAL A 48 0.58 -2.85 -7.86
CA VAL A 48 0.14 -2.39 -9.19
C VAL A 48 -0.84 -1.21 -9.08
N SER A 49 -1.83 -1.31 -8.21
CA SER A 49 -2.84 -0.26 -8.06
C SER A 49 -2.25 1.03 -7.50
N THR A 50 -1.33 0.98 -6.53
CA THR A 50 -0.64 2.18 -6.04
C THR A 50 0.20 2.86 -7.12
N ALA A 51 0.87 2.12 -8.01
CA ALA A 51 1.57 2.69 -9.16
C ALA A 51 0.60 3.38 -10.13
N ARG A 52 -0.54 2.75 -10.43
CA ARG A 52 -1.57 3.33 -11.31
C ARG A 52 -2.28 4.55 -10.70
N VAL A 53 -2.43 4.59 -9.37
CA VAL A 53 -2.89 5.78 -8.65
C VAL A 53 -1.95 6.96 -8.89
N VAL A 54 -0.63 6.74 -8.80
CA VAL A 54 0.37 7.78 -9.09
C VAL A 54 0.24 8.28 -10.53
N GLY A 55 0.16 7.37 -11.50
CA GLY A 55 -0.02 7.73 -12.92
C GLY A 55 -1.29 8.55 -13.14
N ALA A 56 -2.43 8.09 -12.63
CA ALA A 56 -3.70 8.80 -12.77
C ALA A 56 -3.70 10.20 -12.12
N LEU A 57 -2.97 10.38 -11.01
CA LEU A 57 -2.77 11.67 -10.35
C LEU A 57 -1.91 12.63 -11.20
N VAL A 58 -0.88 12.11 -11.86
CA VAL A 58 -0.03 12.88 -12.79
C VAL A 58 -0.86 13.31 -14.01
N ASP A 59 -1.63 12.38 -14.57
CA ASP A 59 -2.49 12.61 -15.74
C ASP A 59 -3.77 13.40 -15.42
N ARG A 60 -3.98 13.78 -14.14
CA ARG A 60 -5.20 14.44 -13.62
C ARG A 60 -6.52 13.72 -13.97
N SER A 61 -6.47 12.41 -14.15
CA SER A 61 -7.64 11.59 -14.46
C SER A 61 -8.33 11.13 -13.18
N PHE A 62 -9.39 11.83 -12.77
CA PHE A 62 -10.17 11.49 -11.57
C PHE A 62 -10.84 10.11 -11.65
N HIS A 63 -11.32 9.72 -12.82
CA HIS A 63 -11.95 8.41 -13.01
C HIS A 63 -10.94 7.27 -12.81
N ALA A 64 -9.77 7.35 -13.46
CA ALA A 64 -8.72 6.35 -13.26
C ALA A 64 -8.20 6.36 -11.82
N PHE A 65 -8.04 7.54 -11.22
CA PHE A 65 -7.60 7.69 -9.83
C PHE A 65 -8.54 6.96 -8.87
N THR A 66 -9.85 7.19 -8.96
CA THR A 66 -10.83 6.58 -8.05
C THR A 66 -10.89 5.06 -8.20
N GLN A 67 -10.86 4.55 -9.44
CA GLN A 67 -10.83 3.10 -9.69
C GLN A 67 -9.59 2.42 -9.09
N TRP A 68 -8.40 2.97 -9.36
CA TRP A 68 -7.15 2.40 -8.85
C TRP A 68 -6.99 2.60 -7.35
N ALA A 69 -7.46 3.71 -6.80
CA ALA A 69 -7.45 3.97 -5.36
C ALA A 69 -8.38 2.99 -4.62
N PHE A 70 -9.53 2.67 -5.20
CA PHE A 70 -10.44 1.67 -4.63
C PHE A 70 -9.78 0.28 -4.57
N ILE A 71 -9.12 -0.16 -5.65
CA ILE A 71 -8.41 -1.45 -5.69
C ILE A 71 -7.25 -1.45 -4.67
N ALA A 72 -6.51 -0.35 -4.57
CA ALA A 72 -5.43 -0.20 -3.58
C ALA A 72 -5.96 -0.28 -2.15
N CYS A 73 -7.07 0.41 -1.85
CA CYS A 73 -7.72 0.33 -0.54
C CYS A 73 -8.22 -1.09 -0.24
N ALA A 74 -8.94 -1.73 -1.16
CA ALA A 74 -9.48 -3.07 -0.96
C ALA A 74 -8.38 -4.11 -0.68
N THR A 75 -7.30 -4.08 -1.47
CA THR A 75 -6.17 -5.01 -1.33
C THR A 75 -5.33 -4.74 -0.09
N PHE A 76 -5.19 -3.48 0.31
CA PHE A 76 -4.56 -3.10 1.57
C PHE A 76 -5.35 -3.58 2.79
N LEU A 77 -6.68 -3.41 2.76
CA LEU A 77 -7.56 -3.65 3.90
C LEU A 77 -7.91 -5.13 4.09
N ALA A 78 -7.97 -5.91 3.02
CA ALA A 78 -8.32 -7.33 3.01
C ALA A 78 -7.66 -8.17 4.15
N PRO A 79 -6.32 -8.14 4.34
CA PRO A 79 -5.70 -8.92 5.41
C PRO A 79 -6.12 -8.48 6.82
N TYR A 80 -6.42 -7.20 7.03
CA TYR A 80 -6.92 -6.70 8.31
C TYR A 80 -8.39 -7.03 8.55
N LEU A 81 -9.21 -7.04 7.49
CA LEU A 81 -10.60 -7.47 7.57
C LEU A 81 -10.68 -8.95 7.96
N TYR A 82 -9.78 -9.78 7.43
CA TYR A 82 -9.64 -11.17 7.88
C TYR A 82 -9.31 -11.25 9.37
N LEU A 83 -8.34 -10.47 9.86
CA LEU A 83 -7.98 -10.47 11.28
C LEU A 83 -9.11 -9.99 12.19
N LEU A 84 -9.89 -9.00 11.77
CA LEU A 84 -11.06 -8.54 12.52
C LEU A 84 -12.17 -9.60 12.56
N TRP A 85 -12.40 -10.29 11.44
CA TRP A 85 -13.38 -11.36 11.36
C TRP A 85 -12.95 -12.56 12.20
N ALA A 86 -11.75 -13.09 11.97
CA ALA A 86 -11.19 -14.21 12.74
C ALA A 86 -11.09 -13.87 14.23
N GLY A 87 -10.69 -12.63 14.55
CA GLY A 87 -10.59 -12.12 15.91
C GLY A 87 -11.92 -12.06 16.67
N ARG A 88 -13.04 -11.95 15.96
CA ARG A 88 -14.39 -11.99 16.56
C ARG A 88 -14.70 -13.37 17.12
N ASP A 89 -14.29 -14.43 16.42
CA ASP A 89 -14.57 -15.82 16.79
C ASP A 89 -13.68 -16.30 17.95
N VAL A 90 -12.44 -15.81 18.03
CA VAL A 90 -11.52 -16.11 19.16
C VAL A 90 -11.65 -15.15 20.36
N GLY A 91 -12.53 -14.15 20.29
CA GLY A 91 -12.77 -13.23 21.41
C GLY A 91 -11.59 -12.29 21.67
N PHE A 92 -11.06 -11.64 20.63
CA PHE A 92 -9.96 -10.69 20.75
C PHE A 92 -10.16 -9.67 21.89
N PRO A 93 -9.19 -9.55 22.82
CA PRO A 93 -9.18 -8.47 23.78
C PRO A 93 -9.19 -7.11 23.06
N GLY A 94 -9.89 -6.11 23.62
CA GLY A 94 -10.07 -4.81 22.95
C GLY A 94 -8.77 -4.11 22.54
N TYR A 95 -7.66 -4.35 23.25
CA TYR A 95 -6.35 -3.81 22.89
C TYR A 95 -5.79 -4.37 21.58
N VAL A 96 -6.14 -5.60 21.18
CA VAL A 96 -5.72 -6.18 19.90
C VAL A 96 -6.33 -5.40 18.74
N SER A 97 -7.62 -5.05 18.85
CA SER A 97 -8.29 -4.18 17.87
C SER A 97 -7.66 -2.80 17.80
N ILE A 98 -7.23 -2.24 18.94
CA ILE A 98 -6.50 -0.96 18.96
C ILE A 98 -5.18 -1.08 18.21
N VAL A 99 -4.40 -2.14 18.45
CA VAL A 99 -3.13 -2.40 17.74
C VAL A 99 -3.37 -2.56 16.23
N LEU A 100 -4.43 -3.27 15.82
CA LEU A 100 -4.79 -3.41 14.40
C LEU A 100 -5.10 -2.06 13.77
N VAL A 101 -5.91 -1.23 14.42
CA VAL A 101 -6.23 0.12 13.95
C VAL A 101 -4.96 0.97 13.84
N LEU A 102 -4.07 0.91 14.84
CA LEU A 102 -2.79 1.62 14.79
C LEU A 102 -1.91 1.15 13.63
N LEU A 103 -1.85 -0.16 13.35
CA LEU A 103 -1.11 -0.69 12.20
C LEU A 103 -1.71 -0.22 10.88
N ILE A 104 -3.03 -0.25 10.75
CA ILE A 104 -3.74 0.27 9.56
C ILE A 104 -3.40 1.74 9.35
N LEU A 105 -3.45 2.56 10.39
CA LEU A 105 -3.14 3.98 10.32
C LEU A 105 -1.67 4.24 9.98
N LEU A 106 -0.74 3.53 10.64
CA LEU A 106 0.69 3.68 10.42
C LEU A 106 1.07 3.30 8.99
N PHE A 107 0.66 2.12 8.54
CA PHE A 107 1.00 1.62 7.20
C PHE A 107 0.23 2.34 6.10
N GLY A 108 -1.03 2.72 6.35
CA GLY A 108 -1.83 3.53 5.43
C GLY A 108 -1.22 4.92 5.25
N THR A 109 -0.77 5.56 6.33
CA THR A 109 -0.08 6.86 6.25
C THR A 109 1.23 6.75 5.48
N ASN A 110 2.02 5.70 5.73
CA ASN A 110 3.25 5.45 5.00
C ASN A 110 3.01 5.24 3.49
N ALA A 111 1.93 4.53 3.14
CA ALA A 111 1.53 4.34 1.75
C ALA A 111 1.18 5.67 1.07
N VAL A 112 0.36 6.51 1.72
CA VAL A 112 -0.01 7.83 1.20
C VAL A 112 1.22 8.73 1.04
N ALA A 113 2.13 8.73 2.02
CA ALA A 113 3.37 9.50 1.95
C ALA A 113 4.26 9.04 0.77
N GLY A 114 4.36 7.73 0.56
CA GLY A 114 5.08 7.15 -0.57
C GLY A 114 4.50 7.55 -1.94
N ILE A 115 3.18 7.49 -2.10
CA ILE A 115 2.48 7.95 -3.32
C ILE A 115 2.75 9.45 -3.55
N ARG A 116 2.62 10.29 -2.51
CA ARG A 116 2.86 11.74 -2.61
C ARG A 116 4.29 12.07 -3.01
N LYS A 117 5.29 11.36 -2.47
CA LYS A 117 6.70 11.55 -2.82
C LYS A 117 6.94 11.25 -4.30
N ARG A 118 6.36 10.17 -4.82
CA ARG A 118 6.47 9.76 -6.24
C ARG A 118 5.81 10.74 -7.21
N VAL A 119 4.62 11.25 -6.87
CA VAL A 119 3.95 12.29 -7.68
C VAL A 119 4.83 13.54 -7.80
N ARG A 120 5.54 13.92 -6.72
CA ARG A 120 6.49 15.05 -6.75
C ARG A 120 7.73 14.76 -7.59
N GLU A 121 8.30 13.55 -7.49
CA GLU A 121 9.46 13.13 -8.28
C GLU A 121 9.16 13.12 -9.78
N HIS A 122 8.03 12.50 -10.20
CA HIS A 122 7.65 12.45 -11.62
C HIS A 122 7.37 13.84 -12.20
N ARG A 123 6.74 14.74 -11.43
CA ARG A 123 6.52 16.11 -11.89
C ARG A 123 7.84 16.86 -12.10
N ARG A 124 8.82 16.68 -11.21
CA ARG A 124 10.16 17.29 -11.36
C ARG A 124 10.90 16.76 -12.59
N GLU A 125 10.83 15.46 -12.85
CA GLU A 125 11.45 14.85 -14.04
C GLU A 125 10.84 15.41 -15.34
N GLN A 126 9.52 15.63 -15.37
CA GLN A 126 8.84 16.27 -16.51
C GLN A 126 9.24 17.74 -16.69
N GLU A 127 9.34 18.50 -15.59
CA GLU A 127 9.80 19.91 -15.63
C GLU A 127 11.25 20.02 -16.12
N LEU A 128 12.15 19.13 -15.66
CA LEU A 128 13.55 19.07 -16.11
C LEU A 128 13.66 18.69 -17.59
N ALA A 129 12.88 17.71 -18.06
CA ALA A 129 12.85 17.32 -19.46
C ALA A 129 12.32 18.44 -20.37
N ALA A 130 11.27 19.14 -19.95
CA ALA A 130 10.72 20.29 -20.66
C ALA A 130 11.71 21.47 -20.72
N GLY A 131 12.40 21.76 -19.62
CA GLY A 131 13.43 22.80 -19.55
C GLY A 131 14.65 22.50 -20.41
N GLY A 132 15.11 21.25 -20.43
CA GLY A 132 16.23 20.81 -21.27
C GLY A 132 15.95 20.95 -22.77
N LEU A 133 14.73 20.60 -23.20
CA LEU A 133 14.30 20.78 -24.59
C LEU A 133 14.26 22.26 -25.01
N ALA A 134 13.78 23.14 -24.15
CA ALA A 134 13.74 24.58 -24.43
C ALA A 134 15.14 25.22 -24.54
N SER A 135 16.11 24.76 -23.74
CA SER A 135 17.50 25.22 -23.83
C SER A 135 18.25 24.71 -25.05
N ALA A 136 17.82 23.58 -25.64
CA ALA A 136 18.47 22.99 -26.82
C ALA A 136 17.94 23.58 -28.14
N SER A 137 16.79 24.27 -28.12
CA SER A 137 16.18 24.93 -29.28
C SER A 137 16.51 26.43 -29.40
N SER A 138 17.33 26.97 -28.49
CA SER A 138 17.72 28.38 -28.41
C SER A 138 19.20 28.54 -28.79
#